data_AF-A0A176RXI3-F1
#
_entry.id   AF-A0A176RXI3-F1
#
_cell.length_a   1.000
_cell.length_b   1.000
_cell.length_c   1.000
_cell.angle_alpha   90.00
_cell.angle_beta   90.00
_cell.angle_gamma   90.00
#
_symmetry.space_group_name_H-M   'P 1'
#
loop_
_entity.id
_entity.type
_entity.pdbx_description
1 polymer ?
#
loop_
_entity_poly.entity_id
_entity_poly.type
_entity_poly.pdbx_seq_one_letter_code
_entity_poly.pdbx_strand_id
1 'polypeptide(L)'
;RIVKDWDWPDLRRQTPNHSGIWEGIEFTLEPVEECDYVIVLNGVNEVTTVKCPPEHIWSIIQEPPTEFRKPWHVNPPYSFRTFTTDEKRSGAEYVQSQPALGWHINQDYDFLSTFERPEKTRRLSWITSTLRNLGGHRARMRFLDNLRGKLDFDLIATYEYYLREPGVSREKIKAEQA
;
A
#
# COMPACT_ATOMS: atom_id res chain seq x y z
N ARG A 1 -14.43 10.10 -2.21
CA ARG A 1 -13.79 9.58 -3.44
C ARG A 1 -12.31 9.32 -3.18
N ILE A 2 -11.77 8.19 -3.66
CA ILE A 2 -10.34 7.88 -3.63
C ILE A 2 -9.78 7.99 -5.07
N VAL A 3 -8.65 8.68 -5.22
CA VAL A 3 -7.86 8.77 -6.45
C VAL A 3 -6.51 8.12 -6.19
N LYS A 4 -6.03 7.24 -7.08
CA LYS A 4 -4.79 6.49 -6.92
C LYS A 4 -4.05 6.33 -8.24
N ASP A 5 -2.75 6.11 -8.19
CA ASP A 5 -1.87 5.97 -9.36
C ASP A 5 -1.45 4.53 -9.68
N TRP A 6 -2.09 3.55 -9.05
CA TRP A 6 -1.83 2.12 -9.21
C TRP A 6 -3.15 1.34 -9.28
N ASP A 7 -3.11 0.11 -9.82
CA ASP A 7 -4.31 -0.71 -10.01
C ASP A 7 -4.54 -1.75 -8.91
N TRP A 8 -3.45 -2.29 -8.33
CA TRP A 8 -3.51 -3.39 -7.36
C TRP A 8 -2.87 -3.02 -6.01
N PRO A 9 -3.43 -3.47 -4.88
CA PRO A 9 -4.64 -4.31 -4.72
C PRO A 9 -5.95 -3.53 -4.84
N ASP A 10 -7.03 -4.14 -5.32
CA ASP A 10 -8.34 -3.49 -5.28
C ASP A 10 -8.73 -3.13 -3.83
N LEU A 11 -8.99 -1.84 -3.59
CA LEU A 11 -9.35 -1.33 -2.27
C LEU A 11 -10.75 -1.75 -1.85
N ARG A 12 -11.67 -2.02 -2.78
CA ARG A 12 -13.03 -2.49 -2.43
C ARG A 12 -12.97 -3.82 -1.69
N ARG A 13 -12.10 -4.74 -2.10
CA ARG A 13 -11.87 -6.04 -1.43
C ARG A 13 -11.44 -5.91 0.03
N GLN A 14 -11.01 -4.74 0.48
CA GLN A 14 -10.62 -4.48 1.86
C GLN A 14 -11.78 -3.97 2.73
N THR A 15 -13.00 -3.98 2.20
CA THR A 15 -14.23 -3.64 2.92
C THR A 15 -15.15 -4.86 3.04
N PRO A 16 -16.02 -4.91 4.07
CA PRO A 16 -17.02 -5.96 4.21
C PRO A 16 -17.84 -6.17 2.93
N ASN A 17 -17.96 -7.42 2.48
CA ASN A 17 -18.66 -7.82 1.25
C ASN A 17 -18.22 -7.05 -0.01
N HIS A 18 -17.01 -6.50 0.01
CA HIS A 18 -16.42 -5.66 -1.04
C HIS A 18 -17.28 -4.43 -1.40
N SER A 19 -18.11 -3.98 -0.46
CA SER A 19 -19.13 -2.96 -0.68
C SER A 19 -18.56 -1.56 -0.94
N GLY A 20 -17.30 -1.32 -0.57
CA GLY A 20 -16.75 0.03 -0.47
C GLY A 20 -17.23 0.78 0.77
N ILE A 21 -18.02 0.17 1.66
CA ILE A 21 -18.56 0.80 2.86
C ILE A 21 -17.79 0.30 4.08
N TRP A 22 -17.31 1.23 4.92
CA TRP A 22 -16.65 0.91 6.18
C TRP A 22 -17.22 1.80 7.30
N GLU A 23 -17.84 1.19 8.31
CA GLU A 23 -18.42 1.89 9.46
C GLU A 23 -19.36 3.06 9.05
N GLY A 24 -20.13 2.87 7.98
CA GLY A 24 -21.07 3.88 7.46
C GLY A 24 -20.43 4.93 6.55
N ILE A 25 -19.13 4.85 6.27
CA ILE A 25 -18.42 5.71 5.31
C ILE A 25 -18.33 4.99 3.98
N GLU A 26 -18.80 5.63 2.91
CA GLU A 26 -18.73 5.10 1.55
C GLU A 26 -17.46 5.59 0.82
N PHE A 27 -16.67 4.63 0.36
CA PHE A 27 -15.50 4.84 -0.48
C PHE A 27 -15.80 4.40 -1.91
N THR A 28 -15.52 5.30 -2.85
CA THR A 28 -15.61 5.00 -4.28
C THR A 28 -14.29 5.33 -4.99
N LEU A 29 -13.89 4.43 -5.88
CA LEU A 29 -12.80 4.62 -6.84
C LEU A 29 -13.31 5.21 -8.17
N GLU A 30 -14.62 5.12 -8.41
CA GLU A 30 -15.22 5.63 -9.63
C GLU A 30 -15.25 7.16 -9.64
N PRO A 31 -15.23 7.78 -10.83
CA PRO A 31 -15.58 9.18 -10.97
C PRO A 31 -16.97 9.48 -10.40
N VAL A 32 -17.05 10.53 -9.60
CA VAL A 32 -18.31 11.09 -9.09
C VAL A 32 -18.31 12.60 -9.29
N GLU A 33 -19.50 13.18 -9.45
CA GLU A 33 -19.66 14.62 -9.63
C GLU A 33 -19.35 15.38 -8.33
N GLU A 34 -19.76 14.85 -7.18
CA GLU A 34 -19.63 15.47 -5.86
C GLU A 34 -19.30 14.42 -4.79
N CYS A 35 -18.53 14.80 -3.78
CA CYS A 35 -18.28 13.99 -2.59
C CYS A 35 -17.82 14.85 -1.40
N ASP A 36 -17.97 14.32 -0.19
CA ASP A 36 -17.56 15.01 1.03
C ASP A 36 -16.04 15.15 1.16
N TYR A 37 -15.28 14.15 0.69
CA TYR A 37 -13.82 14.08 0.77
C TYR A 37 -13.20 13.50 -0.50
N VAL A 38 -12.05 14.06 -0.88
CA VAL A 38 -11.16 13.50 -1.90
C VAL A 38 -9.87 13.06 -1.24
N ILE A 39 -9.57 11.77 -1.32
CA ILE A 39 -8.33 11.18 -0.82
C ILE A 39 -7.47 10.78 -2.02
N VAL A 40 -6.29 11.39 -2.13
CA VAL A 40 -5.32 11.10 -3.19
C VAL A 40 -4.20 10.24 -2.64
N LEU A 41 -4.07 9.00 -3.13
CA LEU A 41 -3.03 8.07 -2.75
C LEU A 41 -1.85 8.19 -3.73
N ASN A 42 -0.68 8.61 -3.22
CA ASN A 42 0.53 9.01 -3.94
C ASN A 42 0.35 10.20 -4.90
N GLY A 43 -0.52 10.07 -5.90
CA GLY A 43 -0.64 11.03 -6.98
C GLY A 43 -1.88 10.82 -7.85
N VAL A 44 -1.96 11.64 -8.90
CA VAL A 44 -3.07 11.68 -9.85
C VAL A 44 -2.49 11.39 -11.23
N ASN A 45 -2.84 10.24 -11.83
CA ASN A 45 -2.38 9.86 -13.17
C ASN A 45 -3.15 10.55 -14.29
N GLU A 46 -4.43 10.87 -14.05
CA GLU A 46 -5.33 11.41 -15.06
C GLU A 46 -6.06 12.64 -14.52
N VAL A 47 -6.29 13.62 -15.39
CA VAL A 47 -7.04 14.81 -15.03
C VAL A 47 -8.45 14.40 -14.60
N THR A 48 -8.84 14.81 -13.40
CA THR A 48 -10.17 14.56 -12.85
C THR A 48 -10.78 15.84 -12.30
N THR A 49 -12.11 15.93 -12.34
CA THR A 49 -12.89 17.02 -11.76
C THR A 49 -13.93 16.43 -10.81
N VAL A 50 -14.14 17.09 -9.68
CA VAL A 50 -15.12 16.72 -8.64
C VAL A 50 -15.44 17.94 -7.79
N LYS A 51 -16.70 18.09 -7.37
CA LYS A 51 -17.13 19.08 -6.39
C LYS A 51 -16.81 18.54 -4.99
N CYS A 52 -15.95 19.23 -4.26
CA CYS A 52 -15.54 18.89 -2.92
C CYS A 52 -15.08 20.17 -2.22
N PRO A 53 -15.37 20.35 -0.91
CA PRO A 53 -14.75 21.41 -0.13
C PRO A 53 -13.21 21.32 -0.23
N PRO A 54 -12.49 22.43 -0.49
CA PRO A 54 -11.04 22.40 -0.62
C PRO A 54 -10.34 21.83 0.62
N GLU A 55 -10.87 22.07 1.81
CA GLU A 55 -10.34 21.61 3.09
C GLU A 55 -10.40 20.08 3.26
N HIS A 56 -11.19 19.41 2.43
CA HIS A 56 -11.43 17.97 2.45
C HIS A 56 -10.69 17.22 1.34
N ILE A 57 -9.78 17.89 0.63
CA ILE A 57 -8.88 17.28 -0.35
C ILE A 57 -7.56 16.95 0.33
N TRP A 58 -7.29 15.67 0.55
CA TRP A 58 -6.11 15.19 1.27
C TRP A 58 -5.25 14.30 0.39
N SER A 59 -3.93 14.40 0.57
CA SER A 59 -2.94 13.53 -0.08
C SER A 59 -2.33 12.60 0.96
N ILE A 60 -2.22 11.32 0.64
CA ILE A 60 -1.53 10.31 1.46
C ILE A 60 -0.39 9.74 0.66
N ILE A 61 0.84 9.95 1.14
CA ILE A 61 2.04 9.43 0.48
C ILE A 61 2.34 8.04 1.04
N GLN A 62 2.30 7.04 0.16
CA GLN A 62 2.39 5.65 0.58
C GLN A 62 3.83 5.11 0.56
N GLU A 63 4.70 5.77 -0.19
CA GLU A 63 6.11 5.41 -0.32
C GLU A 63 6.97 6.14 0.72
N PRO A 64 8.07 5.52 1.20
CA PRO A 64 8.96 6.16 2.17
C PRO A 64 9.81 7.27 1.51
N PRO A 65 10.30 8.26 2.30
CA PRO A 65 11.05 9.44 1.84
C PRO A 65 12.52 9.10 1.52
N THR A 66 12.72 8.14 0.63
CA THR A 66 14.02 7.86 0.02
C THR A 66 14.50 9.07 -0.79
N GLU A 67 15.79 9.14 -1.10
CA GLU A 67 16.41 10.24 -1.88
C GLU A 67 15.56 10.69 -3.08
N PHE A 68 15.06 9.74 -3.88
CA PHE A 68 14.28 10.01 -5.09
C PHE A 68 12.80 10.31 -4.83
N ARG A 69 12.28 10.01 -3.63
CA ARG A 69 10.86 10.10 -3.28
C ARG A 69 10.56 11.21 -2.30
N LYS A 70 11.57 11.82 -1.68
CA LYS A 70 11.42 13.05 -0.86
C LYS A 70 10.56 14.15 -1.52
N PRO A 71 10.64 14.39 -2.85
CA PRO A 71 9.76 15.36 -3.49
C PRO A 71 8.27 15.01 -3.41
N TRP A 72 7.91 13.73 -3.33
CA TRP A 72 6.52 13.27 -3.23
C TRP A 72 5.89 13.64 -1.89
N HIS A 73 6.71 13.90 -0.87
CA HIS A 73 6.25 14.33 0.46
C HIS A 73 6.05 15.85 0.58
N VAL A 74 6.17 16.60 -0.51
CA VAL A 74 5.80 18.03 -0.55
C VAL A 74 4.30 18.14 -0.74
N ASN A 75 3.64 18.99 0.06
CA ASN A 75 2.20 19.20 -0.07
C ASN A 75 1.87 19.75 -1.48
N PRO A 76 1.09 19.02 -2.30
CA PRO A 76 0.78 19.48 -3.64
C PRO A 76 -0.24 20.63 -3.62
N PRO A 77 -0.27 21.51 -4.64
CA PRO A 77 -1.12 22.71 -4.62
C PRO A 77 -2.63 22.44 -4.51
N TYR A 78 -3.09 21.25 -4.91
CA TYR A 78 -4.50 20.87 -4.84
C TYR A 78 -4.92 20.34 -3.45
N SER A 79 -3.97 20.06 -2.56
CA SER A 79 -4.22 19.34 -1.31
C SER A 79 -4.16 20.27 -0.10
N PHE A 80 -5.16 20.17 0.75
CA PHE A 80 -5.21 20.91 2.00
C PHE A 80 -4.34 20.26 3.08
N ARG A 81 -4.24 18.92 3.08
CA ARG A 81 -3.39 18.17 4.01
C ARG A 81 -2.64 17.06 3.30
N THR A 82 -1.36 16.92 3.63
CA THR A 82 -0.52 15.79 3.24
C THR A 82 -0.17 14.90 4.43
N PHE A 83 -0.61 13.65 4.38
CA PHE A 83 -0.26 12.58 5.29
C PHE A 83 1.03 11.93 4.80
N THR A 84 2.04 11.91 5.66
CA THR A 84 3.42 11.58 5.28
C THR A 84 4.15 10.82 6.37
N THR A 85 5.12 10.00 5.95
CA THR A 85 6.10 9.35 6.84
C THR A 85 7.43 10.11 6.90
N ASP A 86 7.55 11.26 6.22
CA ASP A 86 8.74 12.10 6.24
C ASP A 86 8.73 13.00 7.48
N GLU A 87 9.47 12.58 8.50
CA GLU A 87 9.60 13.28 9.79
C GLU A 87 10.12 14.72 9.66
N LYS A 88 10.74 15.07 8.52
CA LYS A 88 11.24 16.41 8.25
C LYS A 88 10.14 17.37 7.77
N ARG A 89 8.98 16.85 7.38
CA ARG A 89 7.82 17.65 6.98
C ARG A 89 7.07 18.10 8.23
N SER A 90 6.93 19.41 8.35
CA SER A 90 6.28 20.07 9.47
C SER A 90 5.54 21.29 8.97
N GLY A 91 4.51 21.71 9.69
CA GLY A 91 3.55 22.72 9.24
C GLY A 91 2.12 22.26 9.47
N ALA A 92 1.16 23.19 9.37
CA ALA A 92 -0.25 22.88 9.60
C ALA A 92 -0.86 21.98 8.49
N GLU A 93 -0.23 21.97 7.32
CA GLU A 93 -0.59 21.18 6.15
C GLU A 93 -0.08 19.73 6.21
N TYR A 94 0.87 19.42 7.11
CA TYR A 94 1.44 18.07 7.20
C TYR A 94 0.90 17.30 8.39
N VAL A 95 0.56 16.03 8.16
CA VAL A 95 0.17 15.08 9.20
C VAL A 95 1.13 13.90 9.17
N GLN A 96 1.84 13.66 10.28
CA GLN A 96 2.69 12.48 10.42
C GLN A 96 1.81 11.25 10.61
N SER A 97 1.86 10.31 9.66
CA SER A 97 0.94 9.17 9.61
C SER A 97 1.57 7.94 8.97
N GLN A 98 0.96 6.79 9.22
CA GLN A 98 1.18 5.57 8.47
C GLN A 98 0.72 5.73 6.99
N PRO A 99 1.29 4.97 6.03
CA PRO A 99 1.14 5.18 4.58
C PRO A 99 -0.20 4.75 3.97
N ALA A 100 -1.15 4.27 4.76
CA ALA A 100 -2.44 3.72 4.34
C ALA A 100 -2.32 2.68 3.20
N LEU A 101 -1.34 1.78 3.30
CA LEU A 101 -1.13 0.72 2.31
C LEU A 101 -2.22 -0.33 2.42
N GLY A 102 -2.75 -0.75 1.27
CA GLY A 102 -3.68 -1.86 1.20
C GLY A 102 -3.04 -3.23 1.49
N TRP A 103 -3.84 -4.24 1.77
CA TRP A 103 -3.35 -5.60 1.98
C TRP A 103 -2.92 -6.28 0.67
N HIS A 104 -1.63 -6.65 0.59
CA HIS A 104 -1.01 -7.25 -0.60
C HIS A 104 -0.97 -8.80 -0.50
N ILE A 105 -2.05 -9.42 -0.01
CA ILE A 105 -2.09 -10.87 0.27
C ILE A 105 -3.08 -11.64 -0.60
N ASN A 106 -3.64 -11.01 -1.63
CA ASN A 106 -4.65 -11.56 -2.53
C ASN A 106 -5.82 -12.28 -1.82
N GLN A 107 -6.16 -11.81 -0.62
CA GLN A 107 -7.33 -12.21 0.14
C GLN A 107 -8.15 -10.95 0.45
N ASP A 108 -9.45 -11.13 0.63
CA ASP A 108 -10.36 -10.03 0.94
C ASP A 108 -10.62 -9.89 2.46
N TYR A 109 -11.35 -8.84 2.82
CA TYR A 109 -11.73 -8.57 4.19
C TYR A 109 -12.50 -9.72 4.83
N ASP A 110 -13.49 -10.27 4.14
CA ASP A 110 -14.39 -11.28 4.71
C ASP A 110 -13.62 -12.56 5.05
N PHE A 111 -12.73 -13.00 4.16
CA PHE A 111 -11.79 -14.08 4.44
C PHE A 111 -10.95 -13.76 5.67
N LEU A 112 -10.27 -12.60 5.72
CA LEU A 112 -9.36 -12.26 6.81
C LEU A 112 -10.06 -12.06 8.16
N SER A 113 -11.31 -11.60 8.13
CA SER A 113 -12.12 -11.38 9.33
C SER A 113 -12.48 -12.68 10.03
N THR A 114 -12.56 -13.78 9.27
CA THR A 114 -12.88 -15.12 9.76
C THR A 114 -11.67 -16.05 9.80
N PHE A 115 -10.52 -15.61 9.26
CA PHE A 115 -9.36 -16.46 9.08
C PHE A 115 -8.79 -16.90 10.43
N GLU A 116 -8.80 -18.21 10.65
CA GLU A 116 -8.19 -18.79 11.84
C GLU A 116 -6.69 -18.60 11.80
N ARG A 117 -6.14 -18.08 12.90
CA ARG A 117 -4.71 -17.87 13.04
C ARG A 117 -3.97 -19.22 12.89
N PRO A 118 -3.02 -19.34 11.95
CA PRO A 118 -2.27 -20.57 11.77
C PRO A 118 -1.34 -20.81 12.95
N GLU A 119 -1.13 -22.08 13.28
CA GLU A 119 -0.12 -22.50 14.24
C GLU A 119 1.28 -22.20 13.71
N LYS A 120 2.11 -21.56 14.53
CA LYS A 120 3.50 -21.27 14.18
C LYS A 120 4.36 -22.50 14.46
N THR A 121 4.79 -23.17 13.40
CA THR A 121 5.62 -24.39 13.50
C THR A 121 7.12 -24.10 13.61
N ARG A 122 7.55 -22.88 13.28
CA ARG A 122 8.96 -22.46 13.32
C ARG A 122 9.17 -21.23 14.21
N ARG A 123 10.39 -21.10 14.75
CA ARG A 123 10.80 -19.97 15.60
C ARG A 123 10.97 -18.67 14.81
N LEU A 124 11.30 -18.79 13.54
CA LEU A 124 11.50 -17.65 12.64
C LEU A 124 11.05 -18.03 11.23
N SER A 125 10.30 -17.11 10.62
CA SER A 125 10.02 -17.10 9.19
C SER A 125 10.46 -15.74 8.66
N TRP A 126 11.21 -15.75 7.56
CA TRP A 126 11.79 -14.56 6.96
C TRP A 126 11.05 -14.24 5.67
N ILE A 127 10.13 -13.28 5.74
CA ILE A 127 9.23 -12.91 4.65
C ILE A 127 9.71 -11.59 4.04
N THR A 128 10.40 -11.63 2.89
CA THR A 128 10.94 -10.41 2.27
C THR A 128 11.27 -10.54 0.79
N SER A 129 11.27 -9.42 0.05
CA SER A 129 11.92 -9.35 -1.27
C SER A 129 13.45 -9.47 -1.21
N THR A 130 14.07 -9.79 -2.34
CA THR A 130 15.54 -9.89 -2.55
C THR A 130 16.17 -8.57 -3.00
N LEU A 131 15.41 -7.47 -3.04
CA LEU A 131 15.86 -6.16 -3.50
C LEU A 131 17.10 -5.68 -2.73
N ARG A 132 17.96 -4.88 -3.40
CA ARG A 132 19.23 -4.32 -2.88
C ARG A 132 19.50 -2.86 -3.29
N ASN A 133 18.57 -2.22 -3.98
CA ASN A 133 18.72 -0.86 -4.52
C ASN A 133 18.80 0.23 -3.43
N LEU A 134 18.02 0.12 -2.34
CA LEU A 134 18.03 1.09 -1.25
C LEU A 134 18.98 0.69 -0.10
N GLY A 135 19.38 1.67 0.71
CA GLY A 135 20.21 1.44 1.89
C GLY A 135 19.59 0.42 2.86
N GLY A 136 18.29 0.59 3.16
CA GLY A 136 17.52 -0.35 3.99
C GLY A 136 17.46 -1.75 3.39
N HIS A 137 17.34 -1.87 2.06
CA HIS A 137 17.37 -3.15 1.37
C HIS A 137 18.70 -3.88 1.57
N ARG A 138 19.83 -3.18 1.41
CA ARG A 138 21.16 -3.76 1.67
C ARG A 138 21.35 -4.15 3.13
N ALA A 139 20.88 -3.32 4.06
CA ALA A 139 20.96 -3.62 5.49
C ALA A 139 20.18 -4.89 5.85
N ARG A 140 18.95 -5.03 5.36
CA ARG A 140 18.12 -6.24 5.49
C ARG A 140 18.85 -7.49 4.97
N MET A 141 19.46 -7.40 3.79
CA MET A 141 20.17 -8.56 3.21
C MET A 141 21.44 -8.91 3.99
N ARG A 142 22.20 -7.92 4.48
CA ARG A 142 23.36 -8.18 5.36
C ARG A 142 22.93 -8.88 6.65
N PHE A 143 21.79 -8.48 7.23
CA PHE A 143 21.27 -9.11 8.43
C PHE A 143 20.83 -10.55 8.16
N LEU A 144 20.14 -10.81 7.03
CA LEU A 144 19.82 -12.16 6.59
C LEU A 144 21.09 -13.02 6.43
N ASP A 145 22.11 -12.49 5.75
CA ASP A 145 23.37 -13.19 5.54
C ASP A 145 24.09 -13.49 6.88
N ASN A 146 23.95 -12.61 7.89
CA ASN A 146 24.48 -12.84 9.23
C ASN A 146 23.75 -13.96 10.00
N LEU A 147 22.46 -14.15 9.76
CA LEU A 147 21.63 -15.17 10.41
C LEU A 147 21.81 -16.56 9.80
N ARG A 148 22.17 -16.64 8.51
CA ARG A 148 22.39 -17.91 7.82
C ARG A 148 23.43 -18.78 8.55
N GLY A 149 23.07 -20.03 8.78
CA GLY A 149 23.91 -21.00 9.51
C GLY A 149 23.94 -20.82 11.03
N LYS A 150 23.32 -19.75 11.58
CA LYS A 150 23.21 -19.53 13.03
C LYS A 150 21.83 -19.87 13.59
N LEU A 151 20.80 -19.75 12.76
CA LEU A 151 19.43 -20.05 13.12
C LEU A 151 18.74 -20.75 11.95
N ASP A 152 17.91 -21.73 12.25
CA ASP A 152 17.02 -22.35 11.26
C ASP A 152 15.76 -21.50 11.07
N PHE A 153 15.44 -21.17 9.82
CA PHE A 153 14.29 -20.35 9.45
C PHE A 153 13.90 -20.58 7.99
N ASP A 154 12.61 -20.40 7.70
CA ASP A 154 12.14 -20.38 6.31
C ASP A 154 12.42 -19.03 5.67
N LEU A 155 12.86 -19.04 4.42
CA LEU A 155 12.96 -17.84 3.59
C LEU A 155 11.84 -17.84 2.53
N ILE A 156 10.88 -16.93 2.68
CA ILE A 156 9.73 -16.77 1.77
C ILE A 156 9.83 -15.42 1.07
N ALA A 157 10.08 -15.42 -0.24
CA ALA A 157 10.31 -14.21 -1.02
C ALA A 157 9.02 -13.64 -1.64
N THR A 158 8.51 -12.52 -1.12
CA THR A 158 7.12 -12.08 -1.37
C THR A 158 6.82 -11.48 -2.74
N TYR A 159 7.82 -11.05 -3.52
CA TYR A 159 7.54 -10.44 -4.85
C TYR A 159 7.52 -11.45 -6.00
N GLU A 160 8.11 -12.63 -5.80
CA GLU A 160 8.26 -13.66 -6.83
C GLU A 160 7.65 -15.00 -6.41
N TYR A 161 7.06 -15.08 -5.20
CA TYR A 161 6.50 -16.33 -4.70
C TYR A 161 5.49 -16.94 -5.68
N TYR A 162 4.57 -16.12 -6.20
CA TYR A 162 3.60 -16.53 -7.23
C TYR A 162 4.20 -16.71 -8.64
N LEU A 163 5.39 -16.15 -8.91
CA LEU A 163 6.10 -16.33 -10.18
C LEU A 163 6.99 -17.58 -10.20
N ARG A 164 7.11 -18.28 -9.07
CA ARG A 164 7.87 -19.54 -8.97
C ARG A 164 7.04 -20.78 -9.29
N GLU A 165 5.72 -20.63 -9.46
CA GLU A 165 4.90 -21.70 -10.03
C GLU A 165 5.16 -21.80 -11.54
N PRO A 166 5.52 -22.97 -12.07
CA PRO A 166 5.72 -23.16 -13.50
C PRO A 166 4.46 -22.74 -14.28
N GLY A 167 4.58 -21.72 -15.15
CA GLY A 167 3.49 -21.27 -16.02
C GLY A 167 2.64 -20.09 -15.50
N VAL A 168 3.06 -19.43 -14.41
CA VAL A 168 2.42 -18.20 -13.91
C VAL A 168 3.22 -16.97 -14.36
N SER A 169 2.61 -16.12 -15.18
CA SER A 169 3.17 -14.83 -15.63
C SER A 169 2.45 -13.66 -14.97
N ARG A 170 3.09 -12.48 -14.92
CA ARG A 170 2.44 -11.26 -14.43
C ARG A 170 1.16 -10.91 -15.19
N GLU A 171 1.13 -11.20 -16.48
CA GLU A 171 -0.03 -10.95 -17.34
C GLU A 171 -1.17 -11.92 -17.01
N LYS A 172 -0.85 -13.18 -16.70
CA LYS A 172 -1.82 -14.20 -16.31
C LYS A 172 -2.48 -13.89 -14.95
N ILE A 173 -1.69 -13.46 -13.97
CA ILE A 173 -2.22 -12.99 -12.67
C ILE A 173 -3.17 -11.81 -12.87
N LYS A 174 -2.82 -10.85 -13.74
CA LYS A 174 -3.70 -9.73 -14.06
C LYS A 174 -5.00 -10.16 -14.77
N ALA A 175 -4.91 -11.13 -15.68
CA ALA A 175 -6.06 -11.59 -16.49
C ALA A 175 -7.05 -12.46 -15.70
N GLU A 176 -6.60 -13.25 -14.73
CA GLU A 176 -7.47 -14.07 -13.87
C GLU A 176 -8.17 -13.26 -12.77
N GLN A 177 -7.83 -11.96 -12.64
CA GLN A 177 -8.30 -11.07 -11.58
C GLN A 177 -9.09 -9.87 -12.11
N ALA A 178 -9.40 -9.85 -13.41
CA ALA A 178 -10.32 -8.92 -14.09
C ALA A 178 -11.70 -9.56 -14.24
#